data_AF-A0A6I4HYX1-F1
#
_entry.id   AF-A0A6I4HYX1-F1
#
_cell.length_a   1.000
_cell.length_b   1.000
_cell.length_c   1.000
_cell.angle_alpha   90.00
_cell.angle_beta   90.00
_cell.angle_gamma   90.00
#
_symmetry.space_group_name_H-M   'P 1'
#
loop_
_entity.id
_entity.type
_entity.pdbx_description
1 polymer ?
#
loop_
_entity_poly.entity_id
_entity_poly.type
_entity_poly.pdbx_seq_one_letter_code
_entity_poly.pdbx_strand_id
1 'polypeptide(L)'
;MNINLANALFDDGVFSELYQSGFITEKIFSYREIYLWIHAQMQTRGLSKNKAVLEAEFKFNKDKRTIWRALQCFNEAEDLLNPTELEDFEY
;
A
#
# COMPACT_ATOMS: atom_id res chain seq x y z
N MET A 1 4.54 -1.45 7.91
CA MET A 1 4.09 -2.87 8.02
C MET A 1 4.63 -3.66 6.85
N ASN A 2 4.87 -4.97 6.98
CA ASN A 2 5.27 -5.82 5.85
C ASN A 2 4.04 -6.28 5.04
N ILE A 3 4.03 -6.13 3.71
CA ILE A 3 2.88 -6.55 2.87
C ILE A 3 2.61 -8.06 2.93
N ASN A 4 3.64 -8.91 3.01
CA ASN A 4 3.48 -10.36 3.08
C ASN A 4 2.80 -10.78 4.38
N LEU A 5 3.19 -10.15 5.50
CA LEU A 5 2.51 -10.35 6.77
C LEU A 5 1.06 -9.87 6.68
N ALA A 6 0.81 -8.70 6.09
CA ALA A 6 -0.55 -8.18 5.93
C ALA A 6 -1.42 -9.09 5.04
N ASN A 7 -0.84 -9.74 4.04
CA ASN A 7 -1.53 -10.71 3.20
C ASN A 7 -1.87 -11.97 4.00
N ALA A 8 -0.92 -12.52 4.76
CA ALA A 8 -1.18 -13.68 5.62
C ALA A 8 -2.30 -13.39 6.63
N LEU A 9 -2.23 -12.25 7.33
CA LEU A 9 -3.25 -11.84 8.30
C LEU A 9 -4.62 -11.58 7.67
N PHE A 10 -4.66 -11.15 6.40
CA PHE A 10 -5.90 -10.99 5.67
C PHE A 10 -6.48 -12.35 5.27
N ASP A 11 -5.66 -13.24 4.72
CA ASP A 11 -6.06 -14.57 4.23
C ASP A 11 -6.51 -15.48 5.38
N ASP A 12 -5.88 -15.36 6.55
CA ASP A 12 -6.24 -16.07 7.79
C ASP A 12 -7.48 -15.49 8.48
N GLY A 13 -8.05 -14.39 7.96
CA GLY A 13 -9.25 -13.74 8.52
C GLY A 13 -9.00 -12.84 9.75
N VAL A 14 -7.76 -12.74 10.23
CA VAL A 14 -7.38 -11.96 11.43
C VAL A 14 -7.75 -10.49 11.30
N PHE A 15 -7.56 -9.87 10.12
CA PHE A 15 -7.97 -8.48 9.92
C PHE A 15 -9.49 -8.29 10.09
N SER A 16 -10.30 -9.25 9.67
CA SER A 16 -11.76 -9.20 9.87
C SER A 16 -12.11 -9.25 11.36
N GLU A 17 -11.47 -10.13 12.12
CA GLU A 17 -11.67 -10.24 13.57
C GLU A 17 -11.24 -8.97 14.32
N LEU A 18 -10.07 -8.42 13.97
CA LEU A 18 -9.55 -7.18 14.55
C LEU A 18 -10.44 -5.98 14.22
N TYR A 19 -11.00 -5.93 13.01
CA TYR A 19 -11.93 -4.88 12.60
C TYR A 19 -13.24 -4.98 13.39
N GLN A 20 -13.82 -6.18 13.49
CA GLN A 20 -15.05 -6.42 14.27
C GLN A 20 -14.85 -6.12 15.76
N SER A 21 -13.65 -6.35 16.28
CA SER A 21 -13.28 -6.07 17.66
C SER A 21 -12.89 -4.59 17.91
N GLY A 22 -12.85 -3.75 16.86
CA GLY A 22 -12.54 -2.33 16.96
C GLY A 22 -11.06 -1.98 17.12
N PHE A 23 -10.15 -2.95 16.95
CA PHE A 23 -8.70 -2.72 17.05
C PHE A 23 -8.12 -2.03 15.83
N ILE A 24 -8.72 -2.24 14.65
CA ILE A 24 -8.31 -1.61 13.40
C ILE A 24 -9.51 -0.97 12.70
N THR A 25 -9.23 -0.02 11.81
CA THR A 25 -10.25 0.67 11.02
C THR A 25 -10.29 0.14 9.60
N GLU A 26 -11.37 0.41 8.86
CA GLU A 26 -11.53 0.04 7.44
C GLU A 26 -10.37 0.51 6.55
N LYS A 27 -9.69 1.58 6.98
CA LYS A 27 -8.55 2.20 6.30
C LYS A 27 -7.47 1.20 5.90
N ILE A 28 -7.19 0.21 6.74
CA ILE A 28 -6.13 -0.77 6.48
C ILE A 28 -6.42 -1.63 5.25
N PHE A 29 -7.69 -1.98 5.04
CA PHE A 29 -8.13 -2.77 3.89
C PHE A 29 -8.03 -1.94 2.61
N SER A 30 -8.52 -0.69 2.65
CA SER A 30 -8.40 0.22 1.51
C SER A 30 -6.93 0.47 1.13
N TYR A 31 -6.05 0.64 2.12
CA TYR A 31 -4.64 0.87 1.86
C TYR A 31 -3.98 -0.38 1.26
N ARG A 32 -4.31 -1.57 1.74
CA ARG A 32 -3.83 -2.83 1.17
C ARG A 32 -4.27 -3.00 -0.28
N GLU A 33 -5.54 -2.73 -0.57
CA GLU A 33 -6.08 -2.81 -1.93
C GLU A 33 -5.36 -1.85 -2.88
N ILE A 34 -5.17 -0.60 -2.47
CA ILE A 34 -4.42 0.41 -3.25
C ILE A 34 -2.98 -0.05 -3.50
N TYR A 35 -2.29 -0.54 -2.46
CA TYR A 35 -0.91 -1.04 -2.59
C TYR A 35 -0.84 -2.16 -3.64
N LEU A 36 -1.64 -3.21 -3.47
CA LEU A 36 -1.63 -4.37 -4.38
C LEU A 36 -2.01 -3.98 -5.80
N TRP A 37 -2.98 -3.07 -5.97
CA TRP A 37 -3.38 -2.62 -7.29
C TRP A 37 -2.27 -1.86 -8.01
N ILE A 38 -1.57 -0.94 -7.33
CA ILE A 38 -0.45 -0.18 -7.93
C ILE A 38 0.69 -1.11 -8.34
N HIS A 39 1.09 -2.02 -7.45
CA HIS A 39 2.15 -2.99 -7.75
C HIS A 39 1.76 -3.88 -8.93
N ALA A 40 0.50 -4.32 -9.02
CA ALA A 40 0.01 -5.05 -10.17
C ALA A 40 0.08 -4.22 -11.46
N GLN A 41 -0.24 -2.93 -11.45
CA GLN A 41 -0.10 -2.09 -12.65
C GLN A 41 1.36 -1.93 -13.08
N MET A 42 2.27 -1.77 -12.12
CA MET A 42 3.70 -1.67 -12.41
C MET A 42 4.24 -2.97 -13.02
N GLN A 43 3.84 -4.12 -12.49
CA GLN A 43 4.31 -5.44 -12.95
C GLN A 43 3.68 -5.86 -14.29
N THR A 44 2.37 -5.67 -14.45
CA THR A 44 1.64 -6.21 -15.62
C THR A 44 1.67 -5.27 -16.82
N ARG A 45 1.65 -3.96 -16.60
CA ARG A 45 1.61 -2.94 -17.66
C ARG A 45 2.92 -2.17 -17.81
N GLY A 46 3.91 -2.39 -16.94
CA GLY A 46 5.17 -1.67 -16.96
C GLY A 46 5.01 -0.17 -16.68
N LEU A 47 3.97 0.24 -15.94
CA LEU A 47 3.78 1.64 -15.58
C LEU A 47 4.87 2.09 -14.60
N SER A 48 5.35 3.33 -14.75
CA SER A 48 6.16 3.96 -13.70
C SER A 48 5.32 4.17 -12.43
N LYS A 49 5.97 4.14 -11.26
CA LYS A 49 5.32 4.37 -9.96
C LYS A 49 4.44 5.63 -9.97
N ASN A 50 4.97 6.74 -10.48
CA ASN A 50 4.24 8.00 -10.60
C ASN A 50 2.99 7.91 -11.47
N LYS A 51 3.05 7.20 -12.61
CA LYS A 51 1.89 7.02 -13.49
C LYS A 51 0.85 6.09 -12.87
N ALA A 52 1.29 5.02 -12.22
CA ALA A 52 0.40 4.12 -11.48
C ALA A 52 -0.30 4.84 -10.32
N VAL A 53 0.40 5.73 -9.59
CA VAL A 53 -0.18 6.58 -8.55
C VAL A 53 -1.25 7.51 -9.12
N LEU A 54 -0.97 8.19 -10.24
CA LEU A 54 -1.95 9.06 -10.90
C LEU A 54 -3.21 8.28 -11.32
N GLU A 55 -3.05 7.09 -11.91
CA GLU A 55 -4.21 6.26 -12.28
C GLU A 55 -4.98 5.76 -11.04
N ALA A 56 -4.29 5.47 -9.94
CA ALA A 56 -4.89 5.05 -8.68
C ALA A 56 -5.76 6.16 -8.06
N GLU A 57 -5.38 7.43 -8.16
CA GLU A 57 -6.20 8.56 -7.66
C GLU A 57 -7.61 8.52 -8.28
N PHE A 58 -7.69 8.31 -9.60
CA PHE A 58 -8.96 8.18 -10.31
C PHE A 58 -9.67 6.87 -9.97
N LYS A 59 -8.96 5.74 -9.94
CA LYS A 59 -9.55 4.41 -9.71
C LYS A 59 -10.20 4.27 -8.33
N PHE A 60 -9.59 4.86 -7.30
CA PHE A 60 -10.02 4.76 -5.91
C PHE A 60 -10.77 6.00 -5.42
N ASN A 61 -10.87 7.06 -6.24
CA ASN A 61 -11.45 8.34 -5.89
C ASN A 61 -10.85 8.89 -4.58
N LYS A 62 -9.51 8.94 -4.52
CA LYS A 62 -8.73 9.43 -3.37
C LYS A 62 -7.70 10.45 -3.85
N ASP A 63 -7.33 11.35 -2.97
CA ASP A 63 -6.25 12.29 -3.23
C ASP A 63 -4.88 11.59 -3.32
N LYS A 64 -3.96 12.18 -4.08
CA LYS A 64 -2.58 11.72 -4.25
C LYS A 64 -1.87 11.38 -2.94
N ARG A 65 -2.06 12.20 -1.90
CA ARG A 65 -1.39 12.01 -0.60
C ARG A 65 -1.89 10.73 0.07
N THR A 66 -3.17 10.42 -0.03
CA THR A 66 -3.77 9.18 0.46
C THR A 66 -3.21 7.97 -0.29
N ILE A 67 -3.04 8.07 -1.62
CA ILE A 67 -2.41 7.00 -2.41
C ILE A 67 -0.97 6.75 -1.97
N TRP A 68 -0.16 7.80 -1.81
CA TRP A 68 1.22 7.67 -1.33
C TRP A 68 1.31 7.08 0.08
N ARG A 69 0.40 7.48 0.98
CA ARG A 69 0.31 6.90 2.33
C ARG A 69 -0.01 5.41 2.30
N ALA A 70 -0.88 4.98 1.38
CA ALA A 70 -1.17 3.57 1.20
C ALA A 70 0.09 2.80 0.75
N LEU A 71 0.88 3.35 -0.17
CA LEU A 71 2.17 2.77 -0.57
C LEU A 71 3.14 2.67 0.62
N GLN A 72 3.35 3.77 1.34
CA GLN A 72 4.25 3.83 2.50
C GLN A 72 3.84 2.89 3.63
N CYS A 73 2.53 2.63 3.81
CA CYS A 73 2.01 1.79 4.88
C CYS A 73 2.62 0.37 4.87
N PHE A 74 2.94 -0.15 3.68
CA PHE A 74 3.48 -1.49 3.49
C PHE A 74 4.94 -1.53 3.00
N ASN A 75 5.57 -0.37 2.81
CA ASN A 75 6.87 -0.23 2.15
C ASN A 75 8.08 -0.51 3.06
N GLU A 76 7.91 -0.51 4.40
CA GLU A 76 9.01 -0.73 5.35
C GLU A 76 9.79 -2.03 5.11
N ALA A 77 9.20 -3.02 4.45
CA ALA A 77 9.89 -4.26 4.10
C ALA A 77 10.67 -4.18 2.78
N GLU A 78 10.29 -3.30 1.87
CA GLU A 78 10.89 -3.13 0.53
C GLU A 78 12.16 -2.28 0.62
N ASP A 79 12.13 -1.22 1.45
CA ASP A 79 13.27 -0.32 1.69
C ASP A 79 14.41 -0.99 2.49
N LEU A 80 14.10 -1.99 3.33
CA LEU A 80 15.11 -2.80 4.02
C LEU A 80 15.81 -3.83 3.11
N LEU A 81 15.22 -4.15 1.96
CA LEU A 81 15.77 -5.07 0.97
C LEU A 81 16.45 -4.36 -0.21
N ASN A 82 16.22 -3.05 -0.38
CA ASN A 82 16.91 -2.18 -1.35
C ASN A 82 17.28 -0.84 -0.70
N PRO A 83 18.45 -0.71 -0.07
CA PRO A 83 18.86 0.48 0.70
C PRO A 83 19.10 1.76 -0.13
N THR A 84 18.89 1.74 -1.44
CA THR A 84 19.42 2.74 -2.37
C THR A 84 18.55 3.97 -2.65
N GLU A 85 17.38 4.13 -2.02
CA GLU A 85 16.49 5.29 -2.28
C GLU A 85 16.16 6.13 -1.03
N LEU A 86 17.09 6.21 -0.06
CA LEU A 86 17.00 7.11 1.10
C LEU A 86 17.70 8.47 0.88
N GLU A 87 17.84 8.92 -0.36
CA GLU A 87 18.26 10.29 -0.67
C GLU A 87 17.04 11.12 -1.08
N ASP A 88 16.87 12.26 -0.39
CA ASP A 88 16.12 13.47 -0.82
C ASP A 88 14.63 13.60 -0.49
N PHE A 89 14.25 13.40 0.78
CA PHE A 89 13.09 14.13 1.34
C PHE A 89 13.50 14.93 2.58
N GLU A 90 14.19 16.05 2.36
CA GLU A 90 14.21 17.17 3.31
C GLU A 90 12.87 17.92 3.23
N TYR A 91 12.27 18.17 4.40
CA TYR A 91 11.00 18.90 4.59
C TYR A 91 11.17 20.42 4.48
#